data_AF-A0A0N1LM82-F1
#
_entry.id   AF-A0A0N1LM82-F1
#
_cell.length_a   1.000
_cell.length_b   1.000
_cell.length_c   1.000
_cell.angle_alpha   90.00
_cell.angle_beta   90.00
_cell.angle_gamma   90.00
#
_symmetry.space_group_name_H-M   'P 1'
#
loop_
_entity.id
_entity.type
_entity.pdbx_description
1 polymer ?
#
loop_
_entity_poly.entity_id
_entity_poly.type
_entity_poly.pdbx_seq_one_letter_code
_entity_poly.pdbx_strand_id
1 'polypeptide(L)'
;DESREQTRAIHAAQRRRQTLAGLLASEDRQATLALHRNAQTLLEPVRVVNPFADDLTFLDDKTRTRRDHMKYLTLIQAIALLHQHQRKIHEVHHRGRPVRYIEVVQSDIQLANRLAHEVLGRTLDELPPQTRRLLGMVHDWAVAECARLHIRRSELRFTRRQLRAATGWGDTQLKVHLGRLAELEYLLVHRGAPGPSGGVGSFHYELLYDGGGEADAPFLMGLSGASYREAARAEDTLNYDPVRSGSGAVRSPSGRALVGAWSGTGRGGEKAAEREISAAPRAPETPPSETHVLEKNGTVLSYPQPPVRTPSAAVI
;
A
#
# COMPACT_ATOMS: atom_id res chain seq x y z
N ASP A 1 2.67 15.61 -2.64
CA ASP A 1 3.64 16.28 -1.79
C ASP A 1 4.89 16.64 -2.58
N GLU A 2 5.35 17.88 -2.43
CA GLU A 2 6.62 18.42 -2.93
C GLU A 2 7.39 18.98 -1.72
N SER A 3 7.56 18.15 -0.69
CA SER A 3 8.15 18.63 0.56
C SER A 3 9.65 18.86 0.42
N ARG A 4 10.19 19.79 1.20
CA ARG A 4 11.65 20.09 1.23
C ARG A 4 12.48 18.84 1.57
N GLU A 5 11.92 17.93 2.37
CA GLU A 5 12.54 16.66 2.73
C GLU A 5 12.57 15.68 1.56
N GLN A 6 11.48 15.57 0.80
CA GLN A 6 11.42 14.78 -0.42
C GLN A 6 12.42 15.28 -1.46
N THR A 7 12.53 16.60 -1.67
CA THR A 7 13.54 17.18 -2.58
C THR A 7 14.96 16.84 -2.12
N ARG A 8 15.26 16.95 -0.81
CA ARG A 8 16.57 16.55 -0.26
C ARG A 8 16.85 15.07 -0.46
N ALA A 9 15.86 14.20 -0.25
CA ALA A 9 16.00 12.77 -0.47
C ALA A 9 16.28 12.44 -1.94
N ILE A 10 15.59 13.12 -2.87
CA ILE A 10 15.82 12.98 -4.32
C ILE A 10 17.26 13.42 -4.67
N HIS A 11 17.71 14.59 -4.22
CA HIS A 11 19.07 15.06 -4.48
C HIS A 11 20.14 14.12 -3.90
N ALA A 12 19.90 13.57 -2.71
CA ALA A 12 20.79 12.58 -2.10
C ALA A 12 20.86 11.28 -2.93
N ALA A 13 19.71 10.78 -3.39
CA ALA A 13 19.64 9.60 -4.25
C ALA A 13 20.34 9.83 -5.61
N GLN A 14 20.16 11.01 -6.22
CA GLN A 14 20.83 11.40 -7.46
C GLN A 14 22.35 11.45 -7.30
N ARG A 15 22.85 12.08 -6.23
CA ARG A 15 24.29 12.08 -5.93
C ARG A 15 24.83 10.68 -5.69
N ARG A 16 24.12 9.85 -4.91
CA ARG A 16 24.53 8.47 -4.65
C ARG A 16 24.63 7.65 -5.94
N ARG A 17 23.71 7.83 -6.90
CA ARG A 17 23.77 7.16 -8.22
C ARG A 17 25.03 7.50 -9.04
N GLN A 18 25.61 8.68 -8.86
CA GLN A 18 26.85 9.07 -9.55
C GLN A 18 28.13 8.53 -8.89
N THR A 19 28.01 7.86 -7.74
CA THR A 19 29.16 7.22 -7.07
C THR A 19 29.38 5.80 -7.57
N LEU A 20 30.59 5.26 -7.39
CA LEU A 20 30.89 3.85 -7.66
C LEU A 20 29.93 2.90 -6.91
N ALA A 21 29.62 3.20 -5.65
CA ALA A 21 28.65 2.41 -4.87
C ALA A 21 27.25 2.43 -5.50
N GLY A 22 26.84 3.55 -6.10
CA GLY A 22 25.58 3.67 -6.83
C GLY A 22 25.57 2.89 -8.14
N LEU A 23 26.68 2.87 -8.87
CA LEU A 23 26.85 2.06 -10.07
C LEU A 23 26.75 0.57 -9.74
N LEU A 24 27.52 0.10 -8.74
CA LEU A 24 27.47 -1.30 -8.29
C LEU A 24 26.07 -1.71 -7.83
N ALA A 25 25.40 -0.86 -7.04
CA ALA A 25 24.02 -1.13 -6.62
C ALA A 25 23.02 -1.18 -7.80
N SER A 26 23.28 -0.45 -8.88
CA SER A 26 22.47 -0.52 -10.11
C SER A 26 22.68 -1.85 -10.83
N GLU A 27 23.93 -2.31 -10.96
CA GLU A 27 24.26 -3.63 -11.51
C GLU A 27 23.63 -4.76 -10.69
N ASP A 28 23.75 -4.72 -9.36
CA ASP A 28 23.13 -5.70 -8.46
C ASP A 28 21.60 -5.75 -8.61
N ARG A 29 20.97 -4.58 -8.75
CA ARG A 29 19.53 -4.48 -9.02
C ARG A 29 19.18 -5.11 -10.36
N GLN A 30 19.97 -4.87 -11.41
CA GLN A 30 19.73 -5.45 -12.73
C GLN A 30 19.89 -6.97 -12.69
N ALA A 31 20.93 -7.48 -12.02
CA ALA A 31 21.15 -8.92 -11.82
C ALA A 31 19.96 -9.57 -11.09
N THR A 32 19.46 -8.92 -10.02
CA THR A 32 18.29 -9.39 -9.27
C THR A 32 17.03 -9.41 -10.15
N LEU A 33 16.78 -8.36 -10.93
CA LEU A 33 15.63 -8.32 -11.85
C LEU A 33 15.74 -9.38 -12.96
N ALA A 34 16.94 -9.59 -13.50
CA ALA A 34 17.19 -10.63 -14.50
C ALA A 34 16.91 -12.02 -13.93
N LEU A 35 17.38 -12.30 -12.71
CA LEU A 35 17.08 -13.55 -12.01
C LEU A 35 15.56 -13.79 -11.87
N HIS A 36 14.81 -12.79 -11.40
CA HIS A 36 13.35 -12.92 -11.25
C HIS A 36 12.63 -13.09 -12.59
N ARG A 37 13.03 -12.36 -13.65
CA ARG A 37 12.45 -12.53 -14.99
C ARG A 37 12.71 -13.93 -15.54
N ASN A 38 13.94 -14.41 -15.41
CA ASN A 38 14.30 -15.77 -15.84
C ASN A 38 13.47 -16.81 -15.07
N ALA A 39 13.32 -16.65 -13.76
CA ALA A 39 12.46 -17.53 -12.96
C ALA A 39 11.00 -17.52 -13.45
N GLN A 40 10.45 -16.35 -13.82
CA GLN A 40 9.10 -16.26 -14.38
C GLN A 40 8.97 -16.96 -15.74
N THR A 41 10.01 -16.93 -16.59
CA THR A 41 9.98 -17.62 -17.89
C THR A 41 10.02 -19.15 -17.78
N LEU A 42 10.45 -19.70 -16.64
CA LEU A 42 10.46 -21.13 -16.36
C LEU A 42 9.10 -21.66 -15.87
N LEU A 43 8.12 -20.79 -15.67
CA LEU A 43 6.78 -21.19 -15.23
C LEU A 43 6.02 -21.82 -16.41
N GLU A 44 5.52 -23.04 -16.22
CA GLU A 44 4.61 -23.67 -17.18
C GLU A 44 3.18 -23.12 -16.98
N PRO A 45 2.37 -23.06 -18.06
CA PRO A 45 0.97 -22.62 -17.99
C PRO A 45 0.05 -23.73 -17.46
N VAL A 46 0.28 -24.19 -16.23
CA VAL A 46 -0.55 -25.19 -15.53
C VAL A 46 -1.75 -24.54 -14.83
N ARG A 47 -2.85 -25.28 -14.70
CA ARG A 47 -4.00 -24.81 -13.92
C ARG A 47 -3.74 -24.98 -12.43
N VAL A 48 -4.26 -24.08 -11.61
CA VAL A 48 -4.22 -24.19 -10.15
C VAL A 48 -5.63 -24.46 -9.65
N VAL A 49 -5.78 -25.55 -8.89
CA VAL A 49 -7.02 -25.91 -8.21
C VAL A 49 -6.81 -25.70 -6.72
N ASN A 50 -7.79 -25.09 -6.04
CA ASN A 50 -7.75 -24.90 -4.60
C ASN A 50 -8.75 -25.84 -3.91
N PRO A 51 -8.32 -26.97 -3.34
CA PRO A 51 -9.20 -27.90 -2.64
C PRO A 51 -9.88 -27.27 -1.42
N PHE A 52 -9.28 -26.22 -0.84
CA PHE A 52 -9.77 -25.55 0.36
C PHE A 52 -10.73 -24.40 0.05
N ALA A 53 -11.04 -24.12 -1.22
CA ALA A 53 -11.78 -22.92 -1.63
C ALA A 53 -13.12 -22.77 -0.90
N ASP A 54 -13.82 -23.88 -0.66
CA ASP A 54 -15.12 -23.89 0.03
C ASP A 54 -15.01 -23.62 1.53
N ASP A 55 -13.85 -23.95 2.14
CA ASP A 55 -13.55 -23.71 3.56
C ASP A 55 -13.00 -22.29 3.81
N LEU A 56 -12.53 -21.60 2.76
CA LEU A 56 -12.04 -20.22 2.84
C LEU A 56 -13.23 -19.24 2.93
N THR A 57 -13.97 -19.29 4.04
CA THR A 57 -15.06 -18.35 4.29
C THR A 57 -14.52 -16.94 4.55
N PHE A 58 -14.83 -16.02 3.65
CA PHE A 58 -14.72 -14.58 3.86
C PHE A 58 -16.07 -14.05 4.31
N LEU A 59 -16.06 -12.94 5.05
CA LEU A 59 -17.28 -12.16 5.29
C LEU A 59 -17.95 -11.84 3.95
N ASP A 60 -19.14 -12.40 3.75
CA ASP A 60 -19.92 -12.45 2.51
C ASP A 60 -20.91 -11.28 2.38
N ASP A 61 -20.95 -10.41 3.39
CA ASP A 61 -21.95 -9.38 3.56
C ASP A 61 -21.73 -8.13 2.68
N LYS A 62 -20.59 -7.99 2.00
CA LYS A 62 -20.15 -6.70 1.41
C LYS A 62 -19.54 -6.80 -0.01
N THR A 63 -19.81 -5.78 -0.83
CA THR A 63 -19.29 -5.68 -2.22
C THR A 63 -17.75 -5.60 -2.28
N ARG A 64 -17.12 -5.02 -1.26
CA ARG A 64 -15.65 -5.00 -1.13
C ARG A 64 -15.08 -6.34 -0.73
N THR A 65 -15.67 -7.00 0.27
CA THR A 65 -15.20 -8.32 0.70
C THR A 65 -15.30 -9.33 -0.43
N ARG A 66 -16.29 -9.19 -1.35
CA ARG A 66 -16.31 -9.92 -2.63
C ARG A 66 -15.09 -9.65 -3.53
N ARG A 67 -14.67 -8.39 -3.70
CA ARG A 67 -13.50 -8.04 -4.54
C ARG A 67 -12.20 -8.49 -3.90
N ASP A 68 -12.03 -8.24 -2.61
CA ASP A 68 -10.82 -8.58 -1.88
C ASP A 68 -10.72 -10.12 -1.66
N HIS A 69 -11.85 -10.83 -1.54
CA HIS A 69 -11.89 -12.29 -1.60
C HIS A 69 -11.34 -12.82 -2.93
N MET A 70 -11.74 -12.25 -4.07
CA MET A 70 -11.18 -12.65 -5.36
C MET A 70 -9.68 -12.38 -5.47
N LYS A 71 -9.21 -11.24 -4.96
CA LYS A 71 -7.78 -10.94 -4.90
C LYS A 71 -7.03 -11.91 -3.99
N TYR A 72 -7.61 -12.27 -2.86
CA TYR A 72 -7.02 -13.23 -1.93
C TYR A 72 -6.92 -14.64 -2.54
N LEU A 73 -7.99 -15.13 -3.19
CA LEU A 73 -7.92 -16.40 -3.93
C LEU A 73 -6.88 -16.35 -5.06
N THR A 74 -6.77 -15.20 -5.74
CA THR A 74 -5.75 -15.00 -6.78
C THR A 74 -4.34 -15.00 -6.19
N LEU A 75 -4.15 -14.42 -5.00
CA LEU A 75 -2.87 -14.43 -4.29
C LEU A 75 -2.45 -15.85 -3.92
N ILE A 76 -3.38 -16.66 -3.39
CA ILE A 76 -3.14 -18.09 -3.11
C ILE A 76 -2.74 -18.83 -4.41
N GLN A 77 -3.48 -18.62 -5.49
CA GLN A 77 -3.19 -19.26 -6.78
C GLN A 77 -1.81 -18.86 -7.32
N ALA A 78 -1.44 -17.58 -7.20
CA ALA A 78 -0.13 -17.09 -7.63
C ALA A 78 1.01 -17.72 -6.82
N ILE A 79 0.83 -17.88 -5.51
CA ILE A 79 1.80 -18.56 -4.64
C ILE A 79 1.96 -20.03 -5.04
N ALA A 80 0.85 -20.75 -5.24
CA ALA A 80 0.89 -22.14 -5.66
C ALA A 80 1.54 -22.30 -7.05
N LEU A 81 1.23 -21.41 -7.99
CA LEU A 81 1.83 -21.40 -9.33
C LEU A 81 3.34 -21.14 -9.28
N LEU A 82 3.80 -20.24 -8.41
CA LEU A 82 5.22 -19.97 -8.21
C LEU A 82 5.97 -21.22 -7.73
N HIS A 83 5.31 -22.04 -6.90
CA HIS A 83 5.87 -23.30 -6.38
C HIS A 83 5.59 -24.51 -7.27
N GLN A 84 5.12 -24.36 -8.51
CA GLN A 84 4.66 -25.49 -9.36
C GLN A 84 5.69 -26.62 -9.52
N HIS A 85 6.99 -26.29 -9.60
CA HIS A 85 8.08 -27.27 -9.75
C HIS A 85 8.38 -28.06 -8.46
N GLN A 86 7.78 -27.67 -7.34
CA GLN A 86 7.86 -28.35 -6.04
C GLN A 86 6.57 -29.14 -5.74
N ARG A 87 5.67 -29.27 -6.71
CA ARG A 87 4.36 -29.90 -6.55
C ARG A 87 4.21 -31.08 -7.49
N LYS A 88 3.32 -32.00 -7.12
CA LYS A 88 2.87 -33.06 -8.02
C LYS A 88 1.93 -32.45 -9.07
N ILE A 89 2.21 -32.72 -10.34
CA ILE A 89 1.33 -32.33 -11.44
C ILE A 89 0.32 -33.46 -11.66
N HIS A 90 -0.95 -33.11 -11.61
CA HIS A 90 -2.07 -34.01 -11.87
C HIS A 90 -2.56 -33.83 -13.31
N GLU A 91 -3.05 -34.91 -13.92
CA GLU A 91 -3.62 -34.89 -15.25
C GLU A 91 -4.96 -35.62 -15.25
N VAL A 92 -6.00 -34.95 -15.74
CA VAL A 92 -7.35 -35.50 -15.87
C VAL A 92 -7.84 -35.28 -17.30
N HIS A 93 -8.47 -36.32 -17.86
CA HIS A 93 -9.09 -36.23 -19.17
C HIS A 93 -10.52 -35.71 -19.02
N HIS A 94 -10.78 -34.50 -19.52
CA HIS A 94 -12.13 -33.92 -19.55
C HIS A 94 -12.52 -33.64 -21.00
N ARG A 95 -13.64 -34.24 -21.45
CA ARG A 95 -14.14 -34.13 -22.84
C ARG A 95 -13.07 -34.48 -23.89
N GLY A 96 -12.29 -35.53 -23.63
CA GLY A 96 -11.24 -36.00 -24.53
C GLY A 96 -9.99 -35.11 -24.60
N ARG A 97 -9.86 -34.09 -23.74
CA ARG A 97 -8.66 -33.25 -23.65
C ARG A 97 -7.96 -33.45 -22.30
N PRO A 98 -6.63 -33.64 -22.27
CA PRO A 98 -5.88 -33.70 -21.02
C PRO A 98 -5.81 -32.30 -20.40
N VAL A 99 -6.14 -32.20 -19.12
CA VAL A 99 -6.03 -30.98 -18.32
C VAL A 99 -5.01 -31.23 -17.23
N ARG A 100 -3.88 -30.52 -17.31
CA ARG A 100 -2.82 -30.53 -16.28
C ARG A 100 -3.12 -29.48 -15.21
N TYR A 101 -3.08 -29.89 -13.95
CA TYR A 101 -3.29 -28.99 -12.82
C TYR A 101 -2.41 -29.33 -11.62
N ILE A 102 -2.22 -28.34 -10.76
CA ILE A 102 -1.60 -28.49 -9.44
C ILE A 102 -2.62 -28.10 -8.37
N GLU A 103 -2.46 -28.66 -7.18
CA GLU A 103 -3.32 -28.38 -6.03
C GLU A 103 -2.63 -27.41 -5.07
N VAL A 104 -3.40 -26.45 -4.56
CA VAL A 104 -2.99 -25.59 -3.44
C VAL A 104 -2.78 -26.45 -2.20
N VAL A 105 -1.76 -26.14 -1.41
CA VAL A 105 -1.54 -26.76 -0.10
C VAL A 105 -1.68 -25.74 1.04
N GLN A 106 -1.80 -26.22 2.27
CA GLN A 106 -1.99 -25.36 3.45
C GLN A 106 -0.91 -24.28 3.62
N SER A 107 0.35 -24.60 3.28
CA SER A 107 1.46 -23.63 3.36
C SER A 107 1.26 -22.41 2.46
N ASP A 108 0.59 -22.58 1.31
CA ASP A 108 0.32 -21.49 0.38
C ASP A 108 -0.73 -20.52 0.97
N ILE A 109 -1.73 -21.06 1.66
CA ILE A 109 -2.76 -20.29 2.37
C ILE A 109 -2.14 -19.52 3.54
N GLN A 110 -1.25 -20.15 4.30
CA GLN A 110 -0.52 -19.47 5.39
C GLN A 110 0.35 -18.32 4.87
N LEU A 111 1.07 -18.54 3.76
CA LEU A 111 1.86 -17.49 3.14
C LEU A 111 0.95 -16.37 2.60
N ALA A 112 -0.18 -16.71 1.98
CA ALA A 112 -1.17 -15.75 1.54
C ALA A 112 -1.72 -14.92 2.71
N ASN A 113 -2.00 -15.52 3.88
CA ASN A 113 -2.48 -14.80 5.06
C ASN A 113 -1.47 -13.77 5.57
N ARG A 114 -0.17 -14.12 5.57
CA ARG A 114 0.90 -13.17 5.93
C ARG A 114 0.96 -12.01 4.94
N LEU A 115 0.93 -12.31 3.64
CA LEU A 115 1.06 -11.31 2.57
C LEU A 115 -0.23 -10.50 2.35
N ALA A 116 -1.41 -11.04 2.64
CA ALA A 116 -2.69 -10.42 2.33
C ALA A 116 -2.85 -9.08 3.05
N HIS A 117 -2.39 -8.99 4.30
CA HIS A 117 -2.39 -7.75 5.04
C HIS A 117 -1.52 -6.71 4.33
N GLU A 118 -0.28 -7.06 3.95
CA GLU A 118 0.68 -6.16 3.31
C GLU A 118 0.28 -5.75 1.88
N VAL A 119 -0.27 -6.67 1.10
CA VAL A 119 -0.51 -6.48 -0.34
C VAL A 119 -1.93 -6.03 -0.65
N LEU A 120 -2.92 -6.53 0.11
CA LEU A 120 -4.35 -6.27 -0.11
C LEU A 120 -4.94 -5.34 0.95
N GLY A 121 -4.24 -5.13 2.07
CA GLY A 121 -4.67 -4.21 3.10
C GLY A 121 -4.63 -2.77 2.63
N ARG A 122 -5.53 -1.95 3.18
CA ARG A 122 -5.41 -0.49 3.05
C ARG A 122 -4.57 0.00 4.21
N THR A 123 -3.48 0.70 3.90
CA THR A 123 -2.77 1.48 4.91
C THR A 123 -3.62 2.71 5.22
N LEU A 124 -3.60 3.14 6.49
CA LEU A 124 -4.20 4.42 6.88
C LEU A 124 -3.47 5.62 6.25
N ASP A 125 -2.32 5.40 5.59
CA ASP A 125 -1.50 6.42 4.93
C ASP A 125 -2.18 7.06 3.72
N GLU A 126 -3.16 6.38 3.12
CA GLU A 126 -4.00 6.96 2.08
C GLU A 126 -4.99 8.01 2.63
N LEU A 127 -5.21 8.04 3.95
CA LEU A 127 -6.12 8.99 4.60
C LEU A 127 -5.40 10.29 4.98
N PRO A 128 -5.98 11.45 4.63
CA PRO A 128 -5.54 12.72 5.20
C PRO A 128 -5.57 12.69 6.74
N PRO A 129 -4.62 13.33 7.45
CA PRO A 129 -4.51 13.26 8.92
C PRO A 129 -5.82 13.56 9.66
N GLN A 130 -6.59 14.54 9.17
CA GLN A 130 -7.90 14.90 9.74
C GLN A 130 -8.95 13.79 9.53
N THR A 131 -8.96 13.15 8.37
CA THR A 131 -9.87 12.03 8.08
C THR A 131 -9.51 10.80 8.93
N ARG A 132 -8.22 10.52 9.12
CA ARG A 132 -7.72 9.46 10.01
C ARG A 132 -8.17 9.70 11.46
N ARG A 133 -8.00 10.93 11.96
CA ARG A 133 -8.47 11.32 13.30
C ARG A 133 -9.98 11.13 13.46
N LEU A 134 -10.77 11.55 12.46
CA LEU A 134 -12.21 11.35 12.49
C LEU A 134 -12.57 9.86 12.51
N LEU A 135 -11.89 9.03 11.72
CA LEU A 135 -12.13 7.58 11.69
C LEU A 135 -11.92 6.94 13.07
N GLY A 136 -10.83 7.30 13.77
CA GLY A 136 -10.59 6.86 15.14
C GLY A 136 -11.71 7.28 16.10
N MET A 137 -12.10 8.56 16.08
CA MET A 137 -13.21 9.05 16.92
C MET A 137 -14.55 8.35 16.62
N VAL A 138 -14.84 8.07 15.35
CA VAL A 138 -16.05 7.34 14.94
C VAL A 138 -15.98 5.89 15.42
N HIS A 139 -14.80 5.27 15.38
CA HIS A 139 -14.57 3.92 15.87
C HIS A 139 -14.81 3.82 17.38
N ASP A 140 -14.16 4.68 18.18
CA ASP A 140 -14.31 4.72 19.63
C ASP A 140 -15.78 4.92 20.04
N TRP A 141 -16.44 5.86 19.37
CA TRP A 141 -17.86 6.12 19.59
C TRP A 141 -18.73 4.91 19.22
N ALA A 142 -18.47 4.27 18.08
CA ALA A 142 -19.23 3.09 17.64
C ALA A 142 -19.05 1.91 18.59
N VAL A 143 -17.84 1.68 19.11
CA VAL A 143 -17.55 0.64 20.12
C VAL A 143 -18.33 0.91 21.40
N ALA A 144 -18.28 2.14 21.92
CA ALA A 144 -19.03 2.53 23.11
C ALA A 144 -20.55 2.38 22.92
N GLU A 145 -21.07 2.78 21.75
CA GLU A 145 -22.50 2.72 21.45
C GLU A 145 -22.99 1.28 21.27
N CYS A 146 -22.19 0.40 20.64
CA CYS A 146 -22.51 -1.03 20.55
C CYS A 146 -22.55 -1.69 21.93
N ALA A 147 -21.59 -1.37 22.80
CA ALA A 147 -21.56 -1.87 24.17
C ALA A 147 -22.78 -1.38 24.97
N ARG A 148 -23.17 -0.11 24.81
CA ARG A 148 -24.35 0.47 25.44
C ARG A 148 -25.65 -0.20 24.98
N LEU A 149 -25.77 -0.47 23.68
CA LEU A 149 -26.98 -1.03 23.07
C LEU A 149 -27.02 -2.57 23.06
N HIS A 150 -25.94 -3.25 23.44
CA HIS A 150 -25.80 -4.70 23.38
C HIS A 150 -26.05 -5.28 21.98
N ILE A 151 -25.60 -4.58 20.94
CA ILE A 151 -25.73 -4.99 19.54
C ILE A 151 -24.37 -5.27 18.91
N ARG A 152 -24.37 -6.04 17.81
CA ARG A 152 -23.17 -6.25 17.02
C ARG A 152 -22.81 -4.99 16.22
N ARG A 153 -21.51 -4.76 15.98
CA ARG A 153 -21.03 -3.60 15.19
C ARG A 153 -21.67 -3.53 13.79
N SER A 154 -21.88 -4.68 13.16
CA SER A 154 -22.54 -4.80 11.85
C SER A 154 -24.01 -4.37 11.85
N GLU A 155 -24.64 -4.24 13.03
CA GLU A 155 -26.04 -3.82 13.19
C GLU A 155 -26.16 -2.32 13.51
N LEU A 156 -25.07 -1.68 13.95
CA LEU A 156 -25.08 -0.25 14.25
C LEU A 156 -25.24 0.54 12.94
N ARG A 157 -26.30 1.34 12.88
CA ARG A 157 -26.55 2.33 11.83
C ARG A 157 -26.63 3.70 12.47
N PHE A 158 -25.87 4.65 11.94
CA PHE A 158 -25.78 5.99 12.52
C PHE A 158 -25.89 7.09 11.46
N THR A 159 -26.24 8.29 11.89
CA THR A 159 -26.45 9.46 11.03
C THR A 159 -25.37 10.51 11.28
N ARG A 160 -25.19 11.44 10.33
CA ARG A 160 -24.31 12.61 10.52
C ARG A 160 -24.69 13.44 11.74
N ARG A 161 -25.98 13.50 12.09
CA ARG A 161 -26.47 14.21 13.28
C ARG A 161 -25.93 13.58 14.56
N GLN A 162 -25.95 12.25 14.67
CA GLN A 162 -25.42 11.53 15.82
C GLN A 162 -23.90 11.71 15.93
N LEU A 163 -23.18 11.58 14.82
CA LEU A 163 -21.74 11.81 14.81
C LEU A 163 -21.37 13.24 15.20
N ARG A 164 -22.11 14.24 14.72
CA ARG A 164 -21.90 15.64 15.11
C ARG A 164 -22.03 15.83 16.63
N ALA A 165 -23.04 15.22 17.24
CA ALA A 165 -23.23 15.29 18.69
C ALA A 165 -22.11 14.58 19.47
N ALA A 166 -21.59 13.47 18.93
CA ALA A 166 -20.54 12.68 19.57
C ALA A 166 -19.13 13.26 19.40
N THR A 167 -18.79 13.76 18.21
CA THR A 167 -17.42 14.18 17.87
C THR A 167 -17.22 15.69 17.92
N GLY A 168 -18.31 16.48 17.86
CA GLY A 168 -18.25 17.94 17.78
C GLY A 168 -17.88 18.51 16.39
N TRP A 169 -17.75 17.67 15.36
CA TRP A 169 -17.37 18.11 14.01
C TRP A 169 -18.52 18.78 13.27
N GLY A 170 -18.21 19.82 12.47
CA GLY A 170 -19.22 20.50 11.65
C GLY A 170 -19.83 19.60 10.58
N ASP A 171 -21.09 19.87 10.19
CA ASP A 171 -21.80 19.02 9.20
C ASP A 171 -21.11 18.98 7.83
N THR A 172 -20.54 20.10 7.40
CA THR A 172 -19.77 20.19 6.15
C THR A 172 -18.52 19.33 6.21
N GLN A 173 -17.79 19.35 7.33
CA GLN A 173 -16.60 18.52 7.52
C GLN A 173 -16.98 17.04 7.53
N LEU A 174 -18.03 16.67 8.28
CA LEU A 174 -18.54 15.30 8.29
C LEU A 174 -18.97 14.86 6.88
N LYS A 175 -19.63 15.71 6.09
CA LYS A 175 -19.99 15.36 4.71
C LYS A 175 -18.77 15.02 3.86
N VAL A 176 -17.71 15.82 3.94
CA VAL A 176 -16.47 15.62 3.17
C VAL A 176 -15.72 14.37 3.65
N HIS A 177 -15.47 14.27 4.96
CA HIS A 177 -14.64 13.19 5.50
C HIS A 177 -15.37 11.84 5.50
N LEU A 178 -16.67 11.79 5.79
CA LEU A 178 -17.44 10.55 5.65
C LEU A 178 -17.60 10.15 4.18
N GLY A 179 -17.64 11.11 3.25
CA GLY A 179 -17.58 10.84 1.82
C GLY A 179 -16.27 10.13 1.43
N ARG A 180 -15.12 10.68 1.84
CA ARG A 180 -13.81 10.05 1.64
C ARG A 180 -13.70 8.68 2.30
N LEU A 181 -14.20 8.55 3.53
CA LEU A 181 -14.22 7.26 4.23
C LEU A 181 -15.13 6.24 3.54
N ALA A 182 -16.22 6.67 2.91
CA ALA A 182 -17.09 5.79 2.12
C ALA A 182 -16.44 5.41 0.77
N GLU A 183 -15.78 6.35 0.09
CA GLU A 183 -14.97 6.09 -1.12
C GLU A 183 -13.85 5.09 -0.83
N LEU A 184 -13.19 5.27 0.32
CA LEU A 184 -12.18 4.36 0.85
C LEU A 184 -12.79 3.21 1.65
N GLU A 185 -14.10 2.96 1.52
CA GLU A 185 -14.83 1.80 2.03
C GLU A 185 -14.55 1.46 3.50
N TYR A 186 -14.21 2.46 4.32
CA TYR A 186 -14.18 2.39 5.78
C TYR A 186 -15.60 2.54 6.36
N LEU A 187 -16.50 3.13 5.60
CA LEU A 187 -17.92 3.31 5.92
C LEU A 187 -18.80 2.80 4.78
N LEU A 188 -19.94 2.19 5.11
CA LEU A 188 -21.01 1.89 4.16
C LEU A 188 -22.13 2.92 4.28
N VAL A 189 -22.64 3.41 3.15
CA VAL A 189 -23.72 4.40 3.10
C VAL A 189 -25.03 3.72 2.69
N HIS A 190 -25.98 3.73 3.60
CA HIS A 190 -27.35 3.25 3.40
C HIS A 190 -28.25 4.44 3.09
N ARG A 191 -29.01 4.36 2.00
CA ARG A 191 -30.07 5.34 1.70
C ARG A 191 -31.37 4.87 2.31
N GLY A 192 -31.94 5.66 3.22
CA GLY A 192 -33.29 5.44 3.71
C GLY A 192 -34.30 5.58 2.56
N ALA A 193 -35.43 4.88 2.69
CA ALA A 193 -36.54 5.05 1.77
C ALA A 193 -36.99 6.53 1.74
N PRO A 194 -37.43 7.05 0.57
CA PRO A 194 -38.06 8.36 0.51
C PRO A 194 -39.24 8.41 1.47
N GLY A 195 -39.37 9.50 2.22
CA GLY A 195 -40.53 9.70 3.09
C GLY A 195 -41.83 9.80 2.27
N PRO A 196 -43.00 9.64 2.91
CA PRO A 196 -44.31 9.73 2.25
C PRO A 196 -44.54 11.03 1.46
N SER A 197 -43.79 12.09 1.79
CA SER A 197 -43.83 13.42 1.18
C SER A 197 -42.82 13.64 0.04
N GLY A 198 -42.18 12.60 -0.49
CA GLY A 198 -41.26 12.71 -1.63
C GLY A 198 -39.91 13.37 -1.31
N GLY A 199 -39.56 13.54 -0.03
CA GLY A 199 -38.28 14.08 0.40
C GLY A 199 -37.10 13.13 0.19
N VAL A 200 -35.89 13.71 0.10
CA VAL A 200 -34.62 12.96 0.00
C VAL A 200 -34.48 12.06 1.23
N GLY A 201 -34.36 10.74 1.02
CA GLY A 201 -34.19 9.76 2.08
C GLY A 201 -33.01 10.06 3.00
N SER A 202 -33.13 9.71 4.29
CA SER A 202 -32.07 9.94 5.26
C SER A 202 -30.88 9.02 5.02
N PHE A 203 -29.67 9.58 5.03
CA PHE A 203 -28.43 8.81 4.91
C PHE A 203 -28.04 8.22 6.26
N HIS A 204 -27.89 6.89 6.29
CA HIS A 204 -27.34 6.16 7.41
C HIS A 204 -25.98 5.60 7.02
N TYR A 205 -25.09 5.50 8.01
CA TYR A 205 -23.73 5.04 7.87
C TYR A 205 -23.54 3.81 8.76
N GLU A 206 -22.71 2.88 8.30
CA GLU A 206 -22.26 1.71 9.03
C GLU A 206 -20.73 1.69 9.02
N LEU A 207 -20.12 1.41 10.18
CA LEU A 207 -18.68 1.35 10.32
C LEU A 207 -18.13 -0.02 9.95
N LEU A 208 -17.30 -0.07 8.91
CA LEU A 208 -16.64 -1.30 8.47
C LEU A 208 -15.28 -1.50 9.15
N TYR A 209 -14.62 -0.40 9.49
CA TYR A 209 -13.34 -0.37 10.17
C TYR A 209 -13.36 -1.06 11.54
N ASP A 210 -12.37 -1.92 11.79
CA ASP A 210 -12.27 -2.74 13.00
C ASP A 210 -11.23 -2.28 14.01
N GLY A 211 -10.56 -1.15 13.77
CA GLY A 211 -9.48 -0.66 14.62
C GLY A 211 -8.09 -1.19 14.22
N GLY A 212 -8.00 -2.03 13.18
CA GLY A 212 -6.71 -2.48 12.64
C GLY A 212 -5.87 -1.34 12.06
N GLY A 213 -4.55 -1.42 12.19
CA GLY A 213 -3.62 -0.51 11.51
C GLY A 213 -3.25 0.78 12.28
N GLU A 214 -3.55 0.91 13.58
CA GLU A 214 -3.08 2.04 14.40
C GLU A 214 -1.54 2.18 14.45
N ALA A 215 -0.80 1.10 14.16
CA ALA A 215 0.66 1.07 14.12
C ALA A 215 1.25 1.21 12.70
N ASP A 216 0.53 1.87 11.78
CA ASP A 216 0.89 2.01 10.35
C ASP A 216 1.08 0.66 9.61
N ALA A 217 0.62 -0.43 10.21
CA ALA A 217 0.65 -1.75 9.61
C ALA A 217 -0.50 -1.88 8.58
N PRO A 218 -0.25 -2.44 7.40
CA PRO A 218 -1.29 -2.78 6.45
C PRO A 218 -2.34 -3.72 7.07
N PHE A 219 -3.63 -3.45 6.86
CA PHE A 219 -4.70 -4.29 7.41
C PHE A 219 -5.79 -4.59 6.38
N LEU A 220 -6.29 -5.82 6.38
CA LEU A 220 -7.38 -6.28 5.51
C LEU A 220 -8.65 -6.53 6.32
N MET A 221 -9.72 -5.79 6.02
CA MET A 221 -11.03 -5.98 6.66
C MET A 221 -11.59 -7.37 6.39
N GLY A 222 -12.02 -8.05 7.45
CA GLY A 222 -12.71 -9.33 7.38
C GLY A 222 -11.82 -10.55 7.24
N LEU A 223 -10.49 -10.37 7.25
CA LEU A 223 -9.56 -11.48 7.43
C LEU A 223 -9.33 -11.70 8.93
N SER A 224 -10.38 -12.08 9.67
CA SER A 224 -10.20 -12.46 11.07
C SER A 224 -9.40 -13.76 11.10
N GLY A 225 -8.20 -13.74 11.67
CA GLY A 225 -7.31 -14.91 11.83
C GLY A 225 -7.88 -16.06 12.67
N ALA A 226 -9.20 -16.08 12.90
CA ALA A 226 -9.93 -17.11 13.63
C ALA A 226 -10.17 -18.38 12.80
N SER A 227 -10.17 -18.33 11.45
CA SER A 227 -10.49 -19.51 10.63
C SER A 227 -9.36 -20.54 10.48
N TYR A 228 -8.16 -20.32 11.06
CA TYR A 228 -7.05 -21.30 10.95
C TYR A 228 -6.29 -21.59 12.25
N ARG A 229 -6.71 -21.06 13.41
CA ARG A 229 -6.03 -21.37 14.70
C ARG A 229 -6.21 -22.83 15.13
N GLU A 230 -7.10 -23.58 14.49
CA GLU A 230 -7.25 -25.03 14.71
C GLU A 230 -6.27 -25.86 13.86
N ALA A 231 -5.82 -25.35 12.70
CA ALA A 231 -4.84 -26.05 11.85
C ALA A 231 -3.40 -25.96 12.37
N ALA A 232 -3.07 -24.91 13.14
CA ALA A 232 -1.76 -24.75 13.78
C ALA A 232 -1.49 -25.77 14.91
N ARG A 233 -2.52 -26.51 15.36
CA ARG A 233 -2.33 -27.63 16.31
C ARG A 233 -1.87 -28.93 15.63
N ALA A 234 -1.83 -28.97 14.30
CA ALA A 234 -1.33 -30.12 13.53
C ALA A 234 0.10 -29.90 12.96
N GLU A 235 0.78 -28.80 13.32
CA GLU A 235 2.09 -28.42 12.78
C GLU A 235 3.30 -29.12 13.41
N ASP A 236 3.12 -30.18 14.18
CA ASP A 236 4.26 -30.97 14.70
C ASP A 236 4.80 -32.02 13.71
N THR A 237 4.22 -32.06 12.50
CA THR A 237 4.70 -32.93 11.42
C THR A 237 4.64 -32.16 10.11
N LEU A 238 5.72 -31.48 9.75
CA LEU A 238 6.33 -31.46 8.41
C LEU A 238 7.52 -30.48 8.43
N ASN A 239 8.66 -31.06 8.80
CA ASN A 239 9.98 -30.44 8.83
C ASN A 239 10.37 -30.05 7.39
N TYR A 240 10.40 -28.74 7.09
CA TYR A 240 10.99 -28.22 5.87
C TYR A 240 12.51 -28.25 6.01
N ASP A 241 13.15 -29.12 5.23
CA ASP A 241 14.59 -29.36 5.25
C ASP A 241 15.38 -28.15 4.71
N PRO A 242 16.24 -27.49 5.52
CA PRO A 242 17.03 -26.33 5.08
C PRO A 242 18.32 -26.72 4.34
N VAL A 243 18.45 -27.95 3.83
CA VAL A 243 19.67 -28.41 3.14
C VAL A 243 19.82 -27.76 1.75
N ARG A 244 20.48 -26.59 1.75
CA ARG A 244 21.30 -26.10 0.64
C ARG A 244 22.50 -27.03 0.46
N SER A 245 22.65 -27.64 -0.72
CA SER A 245 23.89 -28.30 -1.13
C SER A 245 24.71 -27.44 -2.09
N GLY A 246 26.01 -27.34 -1.77
CA GLY A 246 27.09 -26.73 -2.56
C GLY A 246 27.69 -25.50 -1.86
N SER A 247 28.92 -25.46 -1.35
CA SER A 247 30.07 -26.37 -1.44
C SER A 247 31.20 -25.91 -0.49
N GLY A 248 31.97 -26.86 0.04
CA GLY A 248 33.42 -26.70 0.30
C GLY A 248 33.88 -26.00 1.57
N ALA A 249 34.09 -26.77 2.65
CA ALA A 249 34.92 -26.38 3.77
C ALA A 249 36.42 -26.51 3.42
N VAL A 250 37.13 -25.38 3.30
CA VAL A 250 38.57 -25.29 3.59
C VAL A 250 38.79 -23.98 4.33
N ARG A 251 38.87 -24.06 5.67
CA ARG A 251 39.30 -22.95 6.52
C ARG A 251 40.82 -22.98 6.64
N SER A 252 41.49 -21.96 6.13
CA SER A 252 42.91 -21.70 6.47
C SER A 252 43.02 -21.23 7.93
N PRO A 253 44.09 -21.59 8.65
CA PRO A 253 44.21 -21.35 10.09
C PRO A 253 44.51 -19.89 10.44
N SER A 254 44.06 -19.48 11.61
CA SER A 254 44.34 -18.18 12.23
C SER A 254 45.79 -18.10 12.71
N GLY A 255 46.65 -17.41 11.96
CA GLY A 255 48.00 -17.05 12.39
C GLY A 255 48.01 -15.75 13.20
N ARG A 256 48.29 -15.83 14.50
CA ARG A 256 48.66 -14.69 15.36
C ARG A 256 50.12 -14.89 15.79
N ALA A 257 50.97 -13.90 15.51
CA ALA A 257 52.27 -13.63 16.14
C ALA A 257 52.54 -12.12 15.89
N LEU A 258 52.53 -11.22 16.88
CA LEU A 258 53.55 -10.86 17.89
C LEU A 258 54.88 -10.31 17.32
N VAL A 259 55.25 -9.11 17.81
CA VAL A 259 56.56 -8.37 17.79
C VAL A 259 56.84 -7.54 16.51
N GLY A 260 56.79 -6.20 16.54
CA GLY A 260 57.80 -5.20 17.02
C GLY A 260 58.18 -4.32 15.81
N ALA A 261 58.55 -3.03 15.82
CA ALA A 261 59.07 -2.09 16.80
C ALA A 261 58.79 -0.62 16.34
N TRP A 262 59.07 0.33 17.25
CA TRP A 262 59.27 1.79 17.12
C TRP A 262 59.89 2.29 15.80
N SER A 263 59.82 3.57 15.38
CA SER A 263 59.93 4.86 16.09
C SER A 263 59.61 6.04 15.14
N GLY A 264 59.31 7.24 15.67
CA GLY A 264 59.42 8.51 14.94
C GLY A 264 58.74 9.71 15.60
N THR A 265 59.52 10.62 16.16
CA THR A 265 59.20 11.70 17.10
C THR A 265 59.04 13.11 16.48
N GLY A 266 58.31 14.00 17.18
CA GLY A 266 58.49 15.49 17.22
C GLY A 266 57.81 16.28 16.09
N ARG A 267 57.26 17.49 16.24
CA ARG A 267 57.24 18.63 17.21
C ARG A 267 55.81 19.26 17.08
N GLY A 268 55.21 20.05 17.97
CA GLY A 268 55.70 21.09 18.89
C GLY A 268 55.61 22.49 18.26
N GLY A 269 54.61 23.31 18.65
CA GLY A 269 54.55 24.78 18.45
C GLY A 269 53.24 25.25 17.78
N GLU A 270 52.30 25.90 18.47
CA GLU A 270 52.21 27.31 18.95
C GLU A 270 51.59 28.31 17.95
N LYS A 271 51.12 29.43 18.51
CA LYS A 271 49.97 30.25 18.13
C LYS A 271 50.17 31.24 16.96
N ALA A 272 49.01 31.64 16.41
CA ALA A 272 48.60 32.97 15.95
C ALA A 272 49.45 33.76 14.93
N ALA A 273 48.81 34.15 13.82
CA ALA A 273 49.02 35.45 13.21
C ALA A 273 47.75 35.91 12.48
N GLU A 274 47.41 37.15 12.79
CA GLU A 274 46.33 37.98 12.28
C GLU A 274 46.85 38.85 11.12
N ARG A 275 45.91 39.56 10.45
CA ARG A 275 46.04 40.65 9.45
C ARG A 275 45.58 40.29 8.04
N GLU A 276 44.95 41.16 7.25
CA GLU A 276 44.23 42.44 7.44
C GLU A 276 43.53 42.70 6.08
N ILE A 277 42.27 43.14 6.13
CA ILE A 277 41.66 44.27 5.41
C ILE A 277 41.97 44.46 3.90
N SER A 278 40.89 44.41 3.09
CA SER A 278 40.66 45.38 2.01
C SER A 278 39.20 45.82 2.05
N ALA A 279 38.99 47.14 2.03
CA ALA A 279 37.74 47.82 2.29
C ALA A 279 37.19 48.53 1.04
N ALA A 280 35.87 48.42 0.88
CA ALA A 280 34.90 49.47 0.46
C ALA A 280 34.90 49.93 -1.04
N PRO A 281 33.77 50.48 -1.57
CA PRO A 281 32.64 51.07 -0.84
C PRO A 281 31.22 50.64 -1.27
N ARG A 282 30.26 51.22 -0.55
CA ARG A 282 28.82 50.95 -0.47
C ARG A 282 28.00 52.05 -1.20
N ALA A 283 26.78 51.66 -1.61
CA ALA A 283 25.54 52.46 -1.78
C ALA A 283 25.36 53.31 -3.07
N PRO A 284 24.10 53.65 -3.50
CA PRO A 284 22.83 53.59 -2.77
C PRO A 284 21.61 52.93 -3.46
N GLU A 285 20.56 52.80 -2.66
CA GLU A 285 19.19 52.33 -2.95
C GLU A 285 18.40 53.27 -3.88
N THR A 286 17.41 52.73 -4.61
CA THR A 286 16.12 53.39 -4.90
C THR A 286 15.06 52.36 -5.38
N PRO A 287 13.80 52.46 -4.93
CA PRO A 287 12.66 51.61 -5.34
C PRO A 287 11.92 52.20 -6.55
N PRO A 288 11.08 51.44 -7.28
CA PRO A 288 9.61 51.61 -7.18
C PRO A 288 8.87 50.27 -7.54
N SER A 289 7.56 50.04 -7.59
CA SER A 289 6.30 50.70 -7.23
C SER A 289 5.18 49.66 -7.51
N GLU A 290 4.14 49.69 -6.69
CA GLU A 290 2.72 49.52 -7.04
C GLU A 290 2.19 48.20 -7.68
N THR A 291 1.39 47.53 -6.84
CA THR A 291 0.14 46.81 -7.11
C THR A 291 -0.59 47.15 -8.42
N HIS A 292 -0.90 46.11 -9.20
CA HIS A 292 -2.08 46.09 -10.07
C HIS A 292 -3.02 44.97 -9.67
N VAL A 293 -4.18 45.37 -9.15
CA VAL A 293 -5.42 44.58 -9.14
C VAL A 293 -5.90 44.53 -10.59
N LEU A 294 -6.11 43.32 -11.14
CA LEU A 294 -6.79 43.14 -12.41
C LEU A 294 -8.18 42.55 -12.13
N GLU A 295 -9.17 43.40 -12.34
CA GLU A 295 -10.59 43.09 -12.34
C GLU A 295 -10.92 42.02 -13.38
N LYS A 296 -11.89 41.17 -13.03
CA LYS A 296 -12.58 40.26 -13.95
C LYS A 296 -13.27 41.07 -15.03
N ASN A 297 -13.07 40.72 -16.29
CA ASN A 297 -14.11 40.84 -17.32
C ASN A 297 -13.82 39.98 -18.55
N GLY A 298 -14.86 39.30 -19.03
CA GLY A 298 -15.05 39.05 -20.46
C GLY A 298 -14.54 37.72 -21.03
N THR A 299 -15.47 36.79 -21.17
CA THR A 299 -15.52 35.70 -22.16
C THR A 299 -14.67 35.88 -23.43
N VAL A 300 -13.69 35.00 -23.62
CA VAL A 300 -13.12 34.71 -24.96
C VAL A 300 -13.04 33.19 -25.13
N LEU A 301 -13.85 32.68 -26.05
CA LEU A 301 -13.84 31.29 -26.51
C LEU A 301 -12.50 30.98 -27.18
N SER A 302 -11.79 30.01 -26.63
CA SER A 302 -10.57 29.44 -27.21
C SER A 302 -10.95 28.25 -28.11
N TYR A 303 -10.28 28.14 -29.27
CA TYR A 303 -10.27 27.07 -30.29
C TYR A 303 -10.93 27.40 -31.65
N PRO A 304 -10.18 27.34 -32.76
CA PRO A 304 -10.71 27.41 -34.11
C PRO A 304 -11.36 26.07 -34.50
N GLN A 305 -12.60 26.10 -35.02
CA GLN A 305 -13.25 24.91 -35.57
C GLN A 305 -12.81 24.64 -37.02
N PRO A 306 -12.57 23.38 -37.41
CA PRO A 306 -12.34 23.00 -38.80
C PRO A 306 -13.66 22.98 -39.61
N PRO A 307 -13.63 23.22 -40.93
CA PRO A 307 -14.84 23.33 -41.75
C PRO A 307 -15.55 21.99 -41.95
N VAL A 308 -16.87 22.02 -41.73
CA VAL A 308 -17.82 20.94 -41.98
C VAL A 308 -17.96 20.71 -43.49
N ARG A 309 -17.62 19.50 -43.96
CA ARG A 309 -17.98 19.02 -45.30
C ARG A 309 -19.39 18.43 -45.26
N THR A 310 -20.30 19.01 -46.04
CA THR A 310 -21.62 18.44 -46.34
C THR A 310 -21.49 17.31 -47.37
N PRO A 311 -22.13 16.15 -47.19
CA PRO A 311 -22.29 15.18 -48.26
C PRO A 311 -23.49 15.55 -49.15
N SER A 312 -23.23 15.69 -50.45
CA SER A 312 -24.24 15.80 -51.50
C SER A 312 -24.96 14.46 -51.69
N ALA A 313 -26.28 14.52 -51.83
CA ALA A 313 -27.15 13.39 -52.08
C ALA A 313 -27.31 13.06 -53.59
N ALA A 314 -27.65 11.79 -53.84
CA ALA A 314 -28.25 11.18 -55.04
C ALA A 314 -27.29 10.93 -56.23
N VAL A 315 -27.40 9.85 -57.04
CA VAL A 315 -28.57 9.08 -57.50
C VAL A 315 -28.11 7.67 -57.99
N ILE A 316 -29.06 6.71 -57.99
CA ILE A 316 -29.15 5.37 -58.66
C ILE A 316 -28.54 4.20 -57.89
#